data_AF-A0A3M6XVI2-F1
#
_entry.id   AF-A0A3M6XVI2-F1
#
_cell.length_a   1.000
_cell.length_b   1.000
_cell.length_c   1.000
_cell.angle_alpha   90.00
_cell.angle_beta   90.00
_cell.angle_gamma   90.00
#
_symmetry.space_group_name_H-M   'P 1'
#
loop_
_entity.id
_entity.type
_entity.pdbx_description
1 polymer ?
#
loop_
_entity_poly.entity_id
_entity_poly.type
_entity_poly.pdbx_seq_one_letter_code
_entity_poly.pdbx_strand_id
1 'polypeptide(L)'
;MSSQLTTALRAASDRNTALLTTLSQTAYAPPSLKQNLAYLDDLARQIAHLDRELKKFHEITEDERKDHVKYRDSTVKRFMHRLGGSRGVEKFETKREKEEREFLDAWQREREAREARAELVVAVKKAKEDGESLKLEKEKYETAQRELDQLYAEIFEGSTPGLPGEDALEEQVKQARGGFEETQTGRGREEHALEAVETALGMLRQARADMADAHDMS
;
A
#
# COMPACT_ATOMS: atom_id res chain seq x y z
N MET A 1 7.61 -44.75 -32.15
CA MET A 1 7.53 -44.17 -30.79
C MET A 1 8.72 -43.26 -30.48
N SER A 2 9.98 -43.76 -30.42
CA SER A 2 11.16 -42.87 -30.22
C SER A 2 11.26 -41.73 -31.24
N SER A 3 10.86 -42.00 -32.49
CA SER A 3 10.82 -41.01 -33.59
C SER A 3 9.76 -39.91 -33.42
N GLN A 4 8.67 -40.12 -32.68
CA GLN A 4 7.62 -39.11 -32.47
C GLN A 4 8.00 -38.19 -31.31
N LEU A 5 8.46 -38.75 -30.18
CA LEU A 5 8.96 -37.96 -29.05
C LEU A 5 10.19 -37.11 -29.44
N THR A 6 11.13 -37.66 -30.19
CA THR A 6 12.30 -36.89 -30.67
C THR A 6 11.93 -35.79 -31.65
N THR A 7 10.89 -36.00 -32.47
CA THR A 7 10.35 -34.95 -33.35
C THR A 7 9.62 -33.87 -32.55
N ALA A 8 8.81 -34.25 -31.55
CA ALA A 8 8.14 -33.32 -30.65
C ALA A 8 9.13 -32.49 -29.82
N LEU A 9 10.16 -33.13 -29.26
CA LEU A 9 11.25 -32.43 -28.53
C LEU A 9 12.01 -31.46 -29.42
N ARG A 10 12.32 -31.82 -30.67
CA ARG A 10 12.96 -30.90 -31.62
C ARG A 10 12.04 -29.73 -31.99
N ALA A 11 10.75 -29.99 -32.22
CA ALA A 11 9.78 -28.95 -32.53
C ALA A 11 9.53 -28.00 -31.34
N ALA A 12 9.61 -28.52 -30.12
CA ALA A 12 9.43 -27.76 -28.88
C ALA A 12 10.69 -27.00 -28.42
N SER A 13 11.88 -27.41 -28.87
CA SER A 13 13.17 -26.87 -28.40
C SER A 13 13.28 -25.35 -28.54
N ASP A 14 12.94 -24.82 -29.71
CA ASP A 14 13.04 -23.38 -29.99
C ASP A 14 12.02 -22.60 -29.16
N ARG A 15 10.80 -23.15 -29.01
CA ARG A 15 9.72 -22.54 -28.21
C ARG A 15 10.05 -22.56 -26.71
N ASN A 16 10.58 -23.67 -26.20
CA ASN A 16 11.05 -23.81 -24.82
C ASN A 16 12.15 -22.77 -24.51
N THR A 17 13.13 -22.63 -25.41
CA THR A 17 14.22 -21.66 -25.24
C THR A 17 13.70 -20.22 -25.22
N ALA A 18 12.75 -19.88 -26.11
CA ALA A 18 12.13 -18.56 -26.15
C ALA A 18 11.31 -18.26 -24.88
N LEU A 19 10.54 -19.24 -24.38
CA LEU A 19 9.75 -19.12 -23.15
C LEU A 19 10.65 -18.97 -21.92
N LEU A 20 11.68 -19.80 -21.77
CA LEU A 20 12.66 -19.69 -20.68
C LEU A 20 13.41 -18.36 -20.73
N THR A 21 13.76 -17.87 -21.92
CA THR A 21 14.37 -16.54 -22.08
C THR A 21 13.42 -15.45 -21.58
N THR A 22 12.15 -15.49 -21.99
CA THR A 22 11.12 -14.54 -21.56
C THR A 22 10.93 -14.59 -20.04
N LEU A 23 10.85 -15.79 -19.45
CA LEU A 23 10.75 -15.98 -18.00
C LEU A 23 11.96 -15.38 -17.27
N SER A 24 13.17 -15.62 -17.75
CA SER A 24 14.39 -15.07 -17.13
C SER A 24 14.42 -13.54 -17.20
N GLN A 25 13.97 -12.96 -18.32
CA GLN A 25 13.93 -11.52 -18.51
C GLN A 25 12.86 -10.86 -17.64
N THR A 26 11.76 -11.56 -17.32
CA THR A 26 10.60 -11.00 -16.60
C THR A 26 10.49 -11.47 -15.15
N ALA A 27 11.39 -12.35 -14.69
CA ALA A 27 11.38 -12.92 -13.34
C ALA A 27 11.42 -11.89 -12.20
N TYR A 28 11.97 -10.69 -12.47
CA TYR A 28 12.02 -9.61 -11.49
C TYR A 28 10.65 -8.94 -11.27
N ALA A 29 9.72 -9.05 -12.22
CA ALA A 29 8.48 -8.26 -12.23
C ALA A 29 7.51 -8.64 -11.08
N PRO A 30 7.21 -9.92 -10.78
CA PRO A 30 6.33 -10.27 -9.67
C PRO A 30 6.79 -9.75 -8.29
N PRO A 31 8.04 -9.97 -7.84
CA PRO A 31 8.50 -9.43 -6.55
C PRO A 31 8.59 -7.89 -6.56
N SER A 32 9.02 -7.30 -7.68
CA SER A 32 9.10 -5.83 -7.81
C SER A 32 7.72 -5.18 -7.73
N LEU A 33 6.69 -5.79 -8.34
CA LEU A 33 5.31 -5.31 -8.26
C LEU A 33 4.81 -5.35 -6.81
N LYS A 34 5.07 -6.45 -6.09
CA LYS A 34 4.72 -6.56 -4.67
C LYS A 34 5.38 -5.46 -3.83
N GLN A 35 6.66 -5.18 -4.08
CA GLN A 35 7.38 -4.11 -3.39
C GLN A 35 6.83 -2.72 -3.76
N ASN A 36 6.51 -2.48 -5.02
CA ASN A 36 5.91 -1.23 -5.49
C ASN A 36 4.53 -0.98 -4.84
N LEU A 37 3.68 -2.01 -4.72
CA LEU A 37 2.40 -1.92 -4.03
C LEU A 37 2.56 -1.61 -2.53
N ALA A 38 3.53 -2.23 -1.86
CA ALA A 38 3.83 -1.93 -0.47
C ALA A 38 4.34 -0.48 -0.29
N TYR A 39 5.18 -0.01 -1.23
CA TYR A 39 5.64 1.38 -1.25
C TYR A 39 4.49 2.37 -1.47
N LEU A 40 3.54 2.05 -2.36
CA LEU A 40 2.34 2.87 -2.57
C LEU A 40 1.47 2.96 -1.32
N ASP A 41 1.31 1.86 -0.58
CA ASP A 41 0.58 1.86 0.69
C ASP A 41 1.28 2.75 1.75
N ASP A 42 2.60 2.66 1.84
CA ASP A 42 3.38 3.50 2.75
C ASP A 42 3.27 4.99 2.39
N LEU A 43 3.41 5.35 1.11
CA LEU A 43 3.20 6.72 0.64
C LEU A 43 1.78 7.23 0.95
N ALA A 44 0.76 6.38 0.80
CA ALA A 44 -0.62 6.74 1.13
C ALA A 44 -0.78 7.02 2.64
N ARG A 45 -0.14 6.24 3.50
CA ARG A 45 -0.12 6.47 4.96
C ARG A 45 0.60 7.77 5.30
N GLN A 46 1.73 8.05 4.68
CA GLN A 46 2.48 9.30 4.89
C GLN A 46 1.66 10.52 4.45
N ILE A 47 0.99 10.47 3.29
CA ILE A 47 0.09 11.54 2.85
C ILE A 47 -1.06 11.72 3.84
N ALA A 48 -1.70 10.64 4.29
CA ALA A 48 -2.80 10.72 5.24
C ALA A 48 -2.35 11.30 6.60
N HIS A 49 -1.11 11.04 7.03
CA HIS A 49 -0.52 11.66 8.21
C HIS A 49 -0.31 13.17 8.00
N LEU A 50 0.38 13.54 6.92
CA LEU A 50 0.64 14.95 6.59
C LEU A 50 -0.64 15.75 6.35
N ASP A 51 -1.70 15.15 5.81
CA ASP A 51 -3.01 15.79 5.67
C ASP A 51 -3.63 16.15 7.02
N ARG A 52 -3.42 15.33 8.06
CA ARG A 52 -3.87 15.65 9.43
C ARG A 52 -3.02 16.76 10.04
N GLU A 53 -1.71 16.71 9.84
CA GLU A 53 -0.80 17.74 10.33
C GLU A 53 -1.04 19.08 9.66
N LEU A 54 -1.25 19.10 8.34
CA LEU A 54 -1.58 20.30 7.58
C LEU A 54 -2.86 20.97 8.06
N LYS A 55 -3.89 20.19 8.42
CA LYS A 55 -5.10 20.76 9.02
C LYS A 55 -4.80 21.45 10.33
N LYS A 56 -4.02 20.80 11.21
CA LYS A 56 -3.61 21.39 12.50
C LYS A 56 -2.76 22.64 12.31
N PHE A 57 -1.76 22.60 11.41
CA PHE A 57 -0.91 23.75 11.12
C PHE A 57 -1.72 24.89 10.52
N HIS A 58 -2.67 24.60 9.62
CA HIS A 58 -3.54 25.61 9.05
C HIS A 58 -4.43 26.29 10.09
N GLU A 59 -5.02 25.51 11.02
CA GLU A 59 -5.78 26.05 12.15
C GLU A 59 -4.92 26.97 13.02
N ILE A 60 -3.71 26.54 13.38
CA ILE A 60 -2.74 27.34 14.16
C ILE A 60 -2.38 28.62 13.41
N THR A 61 -1.99 28.53 12.13
CA THR A 61 -1.63 29.69 11.31
C THR A 61 -2.78 30.70 11.24
N GLU A 62 -4.02 30.25 11.07
CA GLU A 62 -5.18 31.14 11.02
C GLU A 62 -5.45 31.81 12.38
N ASP A 63 -5.24 31.13 13.49
CA ASP A 63 -5.40 31.71 14.82
C ASP A 63 -4.29 32.73 15.13
N GLU A 64 -3.03 32.38 14.87
CA GLU A 64 -1.88 33.29 15.01
C GLU A 64 -2.02 34.51 14.08
N ARG A 65 -2.54 34.31 12.86
CA ARG A 65 -2.82 35.41 11.92
C ARG A 65 -3.85 36.37 12.48
N LYS A 66 -4.95 35.86 13.07
CA LYS A 66 -5.97 36.71 13.68
C LYS A 66 -5.38 37.54 14.82
N ASP A 67 -4.53 36.94 15.65
CA ASP A 67 -3.96 37.62 16.82
C ASP A 67 -2.88 38.63 16.41
N HIS A 68 -2.02 38.30 15.45
CA HIS A 68 -1.10 39.23 14.80
C HIS A 68 -1.85 40.46 14.21
N VAL A 69 -2.92 40.24 13.43
CA VAL A 69 -3.72 41.33 12.85
C VAL A 69 -4.37 42.19 13.94
N LYS A 70 -4.96 41.58 14.98
CA LYS A 70 -5.56 42.31 16.11
C LYS A 70 -4.53 43.18 16.85
N TYR A 71 -3.29 42.72 17.01
CA TYR A 71 -2.25 43.51 17.68
C TYR A 71 -1.65 44.59 16.78
N ARG A 72 -1.46 44.30 15.49
CA ARG A 72 -0.93 45.26 14.51
C ARG A 72 -1.89 46.44 14.29
N ASP A 73 -3.18 46.15 14.10
CA ASP A 73 -4.15 47.14 13.61
C ASP A 73 -4.93 47.85 14.75
N SER A 74 -4.86 47.36 16.00
CA SER A 74 -5.60 47.98 17.09
C SER A 74 -5.00 49.30 17.55
N THR A 75 -5.61 50.39 17.08
CA THR A 75 -5.33 51.77 17.50
C THR A 75 -5.65 52.00 18.97
N VAL A 76 -6.67 51.31 19.51
CA VAL A 76 -7.09 51.37 20.92
C VAL A 76 -6.05 50.73 21.85
N LYS A 77 -5.53 49.53 21.52
CA LYS A 77 -4.45 48.89 22.28
C LYS A 77 -3.18 49.75 22.25
N ARG A 78 -2.84 50.30 21.09
CA ARG A 78 -1.71 51.22 20.90
C ARG A 78 -1.84 52.48 21.77
N PHE A 79 -3.04 53.04 21.85
CA PHE A 79 -3.32 54.22 22.68
C PHE A 79 -3.26 53.91 24.19
N MET A 80 -3.87 52.81 24.65
CA MET A 80 -3.79 52.38 26.05
C MET A 80 -2.35 52.14 26.51
N HIS A 81 -1.54 51.47 25.69
CA HIS A 81 -0.12 51.26 26.00
C HIS A 81 0.68 52.57 26.01
N ARG A 82 0.32 53.55 25.19
CA ARG A 82 0.94 54.89 25.18
C ARG A 82 0.61 55.71 26.43
N LEU A 83 -0.57 55.52 27.02
CA LEU A 83 -0.96 56.14 28.30
C LEU A 83 -0.13 55.62 29.49
N GLY A 84 0.41 54.40 29.40
CA GLY A 84 1.30 53.80 30.41
C GLY A 84 2.76 54.31 30.38
N GLY A 85 3.08 55.32 29.57
CA GLY A 85 4.42 55.88 29.42
C GLY A 85 5.37 55.02 28.56
N SER A 86 6.67 55.32 28.60
CA SER A 86 7.70 54.67 27.75
C SER A 86 7.73 53.14 27.90
N ARG A 87 7.59 52.63 29.13
CA ARG A 87 7.50 51.18 29.42
C ARG A 87 6.26 50.52 28.82
N GLY A 88 5.16 51.25 28.65
CA GLY A 88 3.93 50.74 28.05
C GLY A 88 4.09 50.56 26.53
N VAL A 89 4.76 51.52 25.88
CA VAL A 89 5.09 51.47 24.44
C VAL A 89 6.04 50.31 24.15
N GLU A 90 7.10 50.15 24.94
CA GLU A 90 8.07 49.05 24.78
C GLU A 90 7.39 47.68 24.89
N LYS A 91 6.53 47.48 25.89
CA LYS A 91 5.75 46.23 26.05
C LYS A 91 4.82 45.94 24.87
N PHE A 92 4.29 46.97 24.21
CA PHE A 92 3.43 46.79 23.03
C PHE A 92 4.25 46.34 21.83
N GLU A 93 5.41 46.95 21.58
CA GLU A 93 6.32 46.57 20.51
C GLU A 93 6.85 45.14 20.72
N THR A 94 7.32 44.78 21.93
CA THR A 94 7.77 43.41 22.23
C THR A 94 6.68 42.37 22.01
N LYS A 95 5.43 42.68 22.38
CA LYS A 95 4.30 41.77 22.11
C LYS A 95 4.01 41.67 20.62
N ARG A 96 4.03 42.78 19.88
CA ARG A 96 3.81 42.76 18.42
C ARG A 96 4.87 41.91 17.71
N GLU A 97 6.15 42.05 18.10
CA GLU A 97 7.25 41.26 17.57
C GLU A 97 7.10 39.76 17.90
N LYS A 98 6.63 39.43 19.11
CA LYS A 98 6.36 38.05 19.50
C LYS A 98 5.27 37.41 18.62
N GLU A 99 4.15 38.11 18.45
CA GLU A 99 3.01 37.62 17.65
C GLU A 99 3.36 37.53 16.16
N GLU A 100 4.18 38.45 15.63
CA GLU A 100 4.71 38.37 14.26
C GLU A 100 5.61 37.14 14.09
N ARG A 101 6.50 36.87 15.05
CA ARG A 101 7.34 35.68 15.00
C ARG A 101 6.54 34.38 15.09
N GLU A 102 5.55 34.32 15.98
CA GLU A 102 4.70 33.14 16.15
C GLU A 102 3.87 32.86 14.88
N PHE A 103 3.33 33.91 14.25
CA PHE A 103 2.67 33.79 12.94
C PHE A 103 3.62 33.32 11.84
N LEU A 104 4.82 33.89 11.73
CA LEU A 104 5.79 33.49 10.71
C LEU A 104 6.26 32.04 10.88
N ASP A 105 6.52 31.62 12.12
CA ASP A 105 6.90 30.24 12.45
C ASP A 105 5.77 29.26 12.10
N ALA A 106 4.50 29.60 12.42
CA ALA A 106 3.34 28.78 12.07
C ALA A 106 3.15 28.69 10.55
N TRP A 107 3.23 29.82 9.85
CA TRP A 107 3.11 29.89 8.40
C TRP A 107 4.20 29.08 7.69
N GLN A 108 5.45 29.16 8.17
CA GLN A 108 6.55 28.39 7.62
C GLN A 108 6.31 26.88 7.77
N ARG A 109 5.87 26.42 8.95
CA ARG A 109 5.55 25.00 9.18
C ARG A 109 4.42 24.50 8.28
N GLU A 110 3.35 25.29 8.11
CA GLU A 110 2.26 24.94 7.19
C GLU A 110 2.78 24.82 5.75
N ARG A 111 3.65 25.74 5.34
CA ARG A 111 4.23 25.73 3.99
C ARG A 111 5.14 24.52 3.78
N GLU A 112 6.04 24.23 4.71
CA GLU A 112 6.94 23.06 4.65
C GLU A 112 6.13 21.76 4.55
N ALA A 113 5.08 21.60 5.36
CA ALA A 113 4.21 20.43 5.28
C ALA A 113 3.46 20.34 3.93
N ARG A 114 3.09 21.48 3.34
CA ARG A 114 2.40 21.53 2.03
C ARG A 114 3.35 21.15 0.90
N GLU A 115 4.60 21.60 0.96
CA GLU A 115 5.65 21.23 0.01
C GLU A 115 5.97 19.73 0.12
N ALA A 116 6.18 19.20 1.33
CA ALA A 116 6.41 17.77 1.56
C ALA A 116 5.27 16.90 1.02
N ARG A 117 4.01 17.31 1.23
CA ARG A 117 2.85 16.61 0.67
C ARG A 117 2.87 16.61 -0.86
N ALA A 118 3.21 17.74 -1.49
CA ALA A 118 3.26 17.84 -2.94
C ALA A 118 4.31 16.87 -3.53
N GLU A 119 5.47 16.75 -2.88
CA GLU A 119 6.51 15.79 -3.26
C GLU A 119 6.02 14.34 -3.17
N LEU A 120 5.33 13.97 -2.09
CA LEU A 120 4.75 12.63 -1.96
C LEU A 120 3.70 12.34 -3.03
N VAL A 121 2.87 13.32 -3.42
CA VAL A 121 1.89 13.14 -4.51
C VAL A 121 2.60 12.86 -5.84
N VAL A 122 3.71 13.54 -6.11
CA VAL A 122 4.55 13.25 -7.30
C VAL A 122 5.14 11.85 -7.21
N ALA A 123 5.65 11.45 -6.04
CA ALA A 123 6.18 10.11 -5.82
C ALA A 123 5.12 9.02 -6.03
N VAL A 124 3.88 9.22 -5.56
CA VAL A 124 2.75 8.31 -5.80
C VAL A 124 2.46 8.19 -7.30
N LYS A 125 2.44 9.31 -8.03
CA LYS A 125 2.20 9.29 -9.47
C LYS A 125 3.25 8.43 -10.19
N LYS A 126 4.53 8.67 -9.89
CA LYS A 126 5.63 7.88 -10.47
C LYS A 126 5.55 6.40 -10.10
N ALA A 127 5.31 6.10 -8.81
CA ALA A 127 5.18 4.72 -8.35
C ALA A 127 4.01 3.98 -9.02
N LYS A 128 2.90 4.67 -9.31
CA LYS A 128 1.78 4.11 -10.09
C LYS A 128 2.18 3.81 -11.53
N GLU A 129 2.86 4.75 -12.20
CA GLU A 129 3.35 4.55 -13.57
C GLU A 129 4.32 3.34 -13.65
N ASP A 130 5.25 3.26 -12.70
CA ASP A 130 6.17 2.11 -12.58
C ASP A 130 5.40 0.80 -12.29
N GLY A 131 4.37 0.86 -11.44
CA GLY A 131 3.51 -0.26 -11.11
C GLY A 131 2.74 -0.82 -12.30
N GLU A 132 2.25 0.03 -13.20
CA GLU A 132 1.58 -0.42 -14.45
C GLU A 132 2.56 -1.14 -15.39
N SER A 133 3.79 -0.62 -15.52
CA SER A 133 4.84 -1.31 -16.29
C SER A 133 5.17 -2.69 -15.70
N LEU A 134 5.32 -2.77 -14.38
CA LEU A 134 5.59 -4.03 -13.68
C LEU A 134 4.43 -5.03 -13.79
N LYS A 135 3.17 -4.58 -13.85
CA LYS A 135 2.02 -5.45 -14.11
C LYS A 135 2.09 -6.08 -15.48
N LEU A 136 2.40 -5.30 -16.52
CA LEU A 136 2.55 -5.81 -17.89
C LEU A 136 3.66 -6.86 -17.98
N GLU A 137 4.82 -6.61 -17.36
CA GLU A 137 5.93 -7.58 -17.32
C GLU A 137 5.58 -8.83 -16.49
N LYS A 138 4.81 -8.68 -15.40
CA LYS A 138 4.27 -9.80 -14.65
C LYS A 138 3.31 -10.64 -15.49
N GLU A 139 2.42 -10.02 -16.26
CA GLU A 139 1.50 -10.74 -17.15
C GLU A 139 2.24 -11.53 -18.23
N LYS A 140 3.31 -10.96 -18.80
CA LYS A 140 4.21 -11.67 -19.73
C LYS A 140 4.86 -12.87 -19.04
N TYR A 141 5.37 -12.69 -17.82
CA TYR A 141 5.94 -13.78 -17.02
C TYR A 141 4.92 -14.91 -16.80
N GLU A 142 3.72 -14.59 -16.32
CA GLU A 142 2.67 -15.58 -16.03
C GLU A 142 2.15 -16.27 -17.31
N THR A 143 2.15 -15.56 -18.45
CA THR A 143 1.76 -16.14 -19.74
C THR A 143 2.85 -17.10 -20.24
N ALA A 144 4.12 -16.68 -20.19
CA ALA A 144 5.24 -17.54 -20.58
C ALA A 144 5.34 -18.78 -19.69
N GLN A 145 5.05 -18.65 -18.39
CA GLN A 145 5.02 -19.79 -17.46
C GLN A 145 3.91 -20.77 -17.85
N ARG A 146 2.69 -20.28 -18.09
CA ARG A 146 1.56 -21.12 -18.52
C ARG A 146 1.83 -21.82 -19.86
N GLU A 147 2.39 -21.11 -20.83
CA GLU A 147 2.78 -21.70 -22.11
C GLU A 147 3.88 -22.76 -21.96
N LEU A 148 4.82 -22.56 -21.03
CA LEU A 148 5.86 -23.54 -20.73
C LEU A 148 5.29 -24.79 -20.07
N ASP A 149 4.41 -24.60 -19.08
CA ASP A 149 3.72 -25.68 -18.39
C ASP A 149 2.86 -26.48 -19.38
N GLN A 150 2.15 -25.80 -20.29
CA GLN A 150 1.39 -26.45 -21.36
C GLN A 150 2.29 -27.18 -22.35
N LEU A 151 3.43 -26.59 -22.75
CA LEU A 151 4.38 -27.25 -23.66
C LEU A 151 4.93 -28.54 -23.03
N TYR A 152 5.23 -28.52 -21.73
CA TYR A 152 5.66 -29.72 -21.01
C TYR A 152 4.53 -30.73 -20.84
N ALA A 153 3.32 -30.29 -20.56
CA ALA A 153 2.15 -31.15 -20.57
C ALA A 153 1.96 -31.83 -21.94
N GLU A 154 2.06 -31.12 -23.06
CA GLU A 154 1.89 -31.70 -24.40
C GLU A 154 2.98 -32.72 -24.78
N ILE A 155 4.20 -32.58 -24.26
CA ILE A 155 5.33 -33.48 -24.57
C ILE A 155 5.38 -34.67 -23.62
N PHE A 156 5.01 -34.46 -22.37
CA PHE A 156 5.24 -35.41 -21.27
C PHE A 156 3.95 -35.92 -20.61
N GLU A 157 2.78 -35.29 -20.76
CA GLU A 157 1.51 -35.90 -20.34
C GLU A 157 1.03 -36.92 -21.38
N GLY A 158 0.89 -38.16 -20.95
CA GLY A 158 0.37 -39.29 -21.71
C GLY A 158 1.06 -40.59 -21.28
N SER A 159 0.45 -41.75 -21.53
CA SER A 159 1.04 -43.04 -21.20
C SER A 159 2.45 -43.15 -21.78
N THR A 160 3.46 -43.40 -20.96
CA THR A 160 4.85 -43.54 -21.39
C THR A 160 5.08 -45.01 -21.78
N PRO A 161 4.88 -45.40 -23.07
CA PRO A 161 4.85 -46.80 -23.44
C PRO A 161 6.30 -47.28 -23.56
N GLY A 162 6.87 -47.73 -22.45
CA GLY A 162 8.28 -48.09 -22.35
C GLY A 162 8.80 -48.27 -20.93
N LEU A 163 8.14 -47.68 -19.92
CA LEU A 163 8.43 -47.93 -18.51
C LEU A 163 7.25 -48.67 -17.84
N PRO A 164 7.40 -49.97 -17.53
CA PRO A 164 6.37 -50.70 -16.78
C PRO A 164 6.16 -50.07 -15.40
N GLY A 165 4.92 -49.66 -15.10
CA GLY A 165 4.50 -49.18 -13.77
C GLY A 165 4.58 -47.68 -13.54
N GLU A 166 5.13 -46.90 -14.47
CA GLU A 166 5.14 -45.42 -14.37
C GLU A 166 3.72 -44.84 -14.45
N ASP A 167 2.94 -45.23 -15.46
CA ASP A 167 1.55 -44.77 -15.64
C ASP A 167 0.68 -45.04 -14.38
N ALA A 168 0.94 -46.13 -13.66
CA ALA A 168 0.23 -46.47 -12.44
C ALA A 168 0.65 -45.59 -11.25
N LEU A 169 1.91 -45.16 -11.21
CA LEU A 169 2.42 -44.23 -10.20
C LEU A 169 1.95 -42.79 -10.48
N GLU A 170 1.91 -42.37 -11.75
CA GLU A 170 1.35 -41.07 -12.14
C GLU A 170 -0.12 -40.95 -11.71
N GLU A 171 -0.93 -41.98 -11.97
CA GLU A 171 -2.33 -42.01 -11.56
C GLU A 171 -2.48 -41.93 -10.03
N GLN A 172 -1.63 -42.65 -9.28
CA GLN A 172 -1.63 -42.56 -7.81
C GLN A 172 -1.23 -41.16 -7.31
N VAL A 173 -0.23 -40.52 -7.91
CA VAL A 173 0.18 -39.16 -7.56
C VAL A 173 -0.93 -38.16 -7.88
N LYS A 174 -1.60 -38.33 -9.03
CA LYS A 174 -2.73 -37.47 -9.44
C LYS A 174 -3.91 -37.59 -8.48
N GLN A 175 -4.26 -38.81 -8.07
CA GLN A 175 -5.29 -39.05 -7.05
C GLN A 175 -4.91 -38.47 -5.68
N ALA A 176 -3.65 -38.66 -5.25
CA ALA A 176 -3.16 -38.12 -3.99
C ALA A 176 -3.14 -36.58 -3.98
N ARG A 177 -2.75 -35.94 -5.09
CA ARG A 177 -2.82 -34.49 -5.25
C ARG A 177 -4.25 -33.98 -5.21
N GLY A 178 -5.18 -34.64 -5.93
CA GLY A 178 -6.59 -34.28 -5.89
C GLY A 178 -7.17 -34.31 -4.47
N GLY A 179 -6.90 -35.39 -3.72
CA GLY A 179 -7.32 -35.48 -2.32
C GLY A 179 -6.66 -34.43 -1.41
N PHE A 180 -5.38 -34.11 -1.63
CA PHE A 180 -4.70 -33.04 -0.91
C PHE A 180 -5.32 -31.67 -1.18
N GLU A 181 -5.56 -31.32 -2.45
CA GLU A 181 -6.16 -30.05 -2.85
C GLU A 181 -7.59 -29.87 -2.31
N GLU A 182 -8.40 -30.93 -2.33
CA GLU A 182 -9.73 -30.94 -1.71
C GLU A 182 -9.65 -30.68 -0.20
N THR A 183 -8.73 -31.35 0.49
CA THR A 183 -8.52 -31.19 1.93
C THR A 183 -8.01 -29.79 2.27
N GLN A 184 -7.07 -29.26 1.49
CA GLN A 184 -6.52 -27.92 1.63
C GLN A 184 -7.61 -26.85 1.42
N THR A 185 -8.47 -27.04 0.42
CA THR A 185 -9.61 -26.15 0.16
C THR A 185 -10.63 -26.21 1.30
N GLY A 186 -10.92 -27.40 1.81
CA GLY A 186 -11.77 -27.59 2.99
C GLY A 186 -11.23 -26.84 4.21
N ARG A 187 -9.94 -27.01 4.50
CA ARG A 187 -9.26 -26.29 5.59
C ARG A 187 -9.30 -24.77 5.42
N GLY A 188 -9.06 -24.26 4.22
CA GLY A 188 -9.15 -22.82 3.96
C GLY A 188 -10.56 -22.26 4.22
N ARG A 189 -11.60 -23.03 3.91
CA ARG A 189 -12.99 -22.66 4.26
C ARG A 189 -13.21 -22.66 5.77
N GLU A 190 -12.67 -23.64 6.48
CA GLU A 190 -12.74 -23.72 7.94
C GLU A 190 -11.99 -22.54 8.61
N GLU A 191 -10.80 -22.19 8.13
CA GLU A 191 -10.02 -21.04 8.62
C GLU A 191 -10.77 -19.73 8.40
N HIS A 192 -11.37 -19.52 7.22
CA HIS A 192 -12.22 -18.35 6.96
C HIS A 192 -13.49 -18.32 7.83
N ALA A 193 -14.11 -19.47 8.07
CA ALA A 193 -15.26 -19.55 8.97
C ALA A 193 -14.87 -19.19 10.41
N LEU A 194 -13.70 -19.65 10.87
CA LEU A 194 -13.16 -19.30 12.18
C LEU A 194 -12.91 -17.79 12.30
N GLU A 195 -12.23 -17.19 11.32
CA GLU A 195 -11.94 -15.75 11.29
C GLU A 195 -13.23 -14.90 11.33
N ALA A 196 -14.26 -15.32 10.58
CA ALA A 196 -15.57 -14.65 10.59
C ALA A 196 -16.25 -14.73 11.96
N VAL A 197 -16.18 -15.89 12.63
CA VAL A 197 -16.74 -16.08 13.98
C VAL A 197 -15.97 -15.27 15.02
N GLU A 198 -14.65 -15.24 14.96
CA GLU A 198 -13.81 -14.42 15.85
C GLU A 198 -14.10 -12.92 15.67
N THR A 199 -14.26 -12.47 14.43
CA THR A 199 -14.65 -11.10 14.12
C THR A 199 -16.02 -10.76 14.69
N ALA A 200 -17.02 -11.64 14.47
CA ALA A 200 -18.36 -11.46 15.01
C ALA A 200 -18.36 -11.41 16.55
N LEU A 201 -17.57 -12.26 17.19
CA LEU A 201 -17.40 -12.27 18.64
C LEU A 201 -16.74 -10.98 19.14
N GLY A 202 -15.75 -10.46 18.42
CA GLY A 202 -15.12 -9.16 18.68
C GLY A 202 -16.12 -8.02 18.61
N MET A 203 -16.94 -7.98 17.55
CA MET A 203 -18.00 -6.98 17.38
C MET A 203 -19.06 -7.06 18.49
N LEU A 204 -19.47 -8.27 18.88
CA LEU A 204 -20.42 -8.46 19.98
C LEU A 204 -19.85 -7.99 21.33
N ARG A 205 -18.56 -8.23 21.58
CA ARG A 205 -17.88 -7.74 22.80
C ARG A 205 -17.81 -6.22 22.82
N GLN A 206 -17.50 -5.59 21.68
CA GLN A 206 -17.47 -4.14 21.56
C GLN A 206 -18.87 -3.55 21.77
N ALA A 207 -19.89 -4.09 21.08
CA ALA A 207 -21.27 -3.64 21.25
C ALA A 207 -21.75 -3.76 22.70
N ARG A 208 -21.35 -4.82 23.42
CA ARG A 208 -21.66 -4.96 24.85
C ARG A 208 -20.97 -3.87 25.70
N ALA A 209 -19.72 -3.53 25.41
CA ALA A 209 -19.02 -2.46 26.10
C ALA A 209 -19.70 -1.11 25.83
N ASP A 210 -20.00 -0.80 24.57
CA ASP A 210 -20.67 0.43 24.17
C ASP A 210 -22.06 0.56 24.83
N MET A 211 -22.81 -0.54 24.97
CA MET A 211 -24.10 -0.55 25.68
C MET A 211 -23.96 -0.34 27.20
N ALA A 212 -22.91 -0.88 27.82
CA ALA A 212 -22.64 -0.67 29.24
C ALA A 212 -22.25 0.79 29.51
N ASP A 213 -21.36 1.34 28.69
CA ASP A 213 -20.96 2.75 28.75
C ASP A 213 -22.16 3.68 28.55
N ALA A 214 -23.06 3.37 27.61
CA ALA A 214 -24.28 4.14 27.39
C ALA A 214 -25.27 4.06 28.58
N HIS A 215 -25.34 2.92 29.26
CA HIS A 215 -26.17 2.75 30.45
C HIS A 215 -25.61 3.50 31.65
N ASP A 216 -24.29 3.51 31.84
CA ASP A 216 -23.63 4.22 32.95
C ASP A 216 -23.62 5.74 32.78
N MET A 217 -23.87 6.25 31.57
CA MET A 217 -24.05 7.68 31.29
C MET A 217 -25.50 8.18 31.40
N SER A 218 -26.48 7.31 31.68
CA SER A 218 -27.90 7.67 31.89
C SER A 218 -28.28 7.77 33.36
#